data_AF-L8GDW2-F1
#
_entry.id   AF-L8GDW2-F1
#
_cell.length_a   1.000
_cell.length_b   1.000
_cell.length_c   1.000
_cell.angle_alpha   90.00
_cell.angle_beta   90.00
_cell.angle_gamma   90.00
#
_symmetry.space_group_name_H-M   'P 1'
#
loop_
_entity.id
_entity.type
_entity.pdbx_description
1 polymer ?
#
loop_
_entity_poly.entity_id
_entity_poly.type
_entity_poly.pdbx_seq_one_letter_code
_entity_poly.pdbx_strand_id
1 'polypeptide(L)'
;MRRFSSSIVASGRIASSSALVRTAVLGQGRLAATYATKKRNAETELHSYFEKEVELLDQDEEAKTQDQELQKRLDDWAKRFHFNVNMGATEIVATKKDAALNADVTVKIDPNIEEADNYGDEEDAEDEEGEEGEDAEEAEKAEGEEGDEGDEEEEEPEADGFGSVHFTVEVKKPEQTMLLYGVVSESAVTVTEVALQAADGTEKSAYDAQRLDDEGQEKFRLYLSSLGVNDSFVPAAYAAAHLHDEHAYHKWVKDVMAFTKQ
;
A
#
# COMPACT_ATOMS: atom_id res chain seq x y z
N MET A 1 45.68 -9.13 -100.00
CA MET A 1 45.59 -10.35 -99.16
C MET A 1 44.85 -10.02 -97.88
N ARG A 2 43.83 -10.83 -97.53
CA ARG A 2 43.34 -11.19 -96.16
C ARG A 2 43.19 -10.07 -95.10
N ARG A 3 42.17 -9.96 -94.25
CA ARG A 3 40.83 -10.54 -93.99
C ARG A 3 40.51 -10.09 -92.54
N PHE A 4 39.25 -9.72 -92.22
CA PHE A 4 38.62 -9.72 -90.86
C PHE A 4 39.22 -8.78 -89.78
N SER A 5 38.53 -8.26 -88.75
CA SER A 5 37.14 -8.29 -88.27
C SER A 5 36.97 -7.27 -87.13
N SER A 6 35.75 -6.74 -87.02
CA SER A 6 34.92 -6.43 -85.84
C SER A 6 35.52 -6.15 -84.45
N SER A 7 35.05 -5.03 -83.87
CA SER A 7 34.20 -4.91 -82.66
C SER A 7 34.57 -5.71 -81.40
N ILE A 8 34.55 -5.05 -80.23
CA ILE A 8 33.52 -5.27 -79.17
C ILE A 8 33.95 -4.57 -77.87
N VAL A 9 32.99 -3.83 -77.32
CA VAL A 9 32.88 -3.34 -75.94
C VAL A 9 33.04 -4.50 -74.94
N ALA A 10 34.01 -4.43 -74.02
CA ALA A 10 34.03 -5.30 -72.86
C ALA A 10 33.52 -4.54 -71.63
N SER A 11 32.20 -4.54 -71.47
CA SER A 11 31.54 -4.40 -70.18
C SER A 11 32.01 -5.54 -69.28
N GLY A 12 33.00 -5.25 -68.43
CA GLY A 12 33.40 -6.11 -67.33
C GLY A 12 32.28 -6.19 -66.30
N ARG A 13 31.60 -7.33 -66.30
CA ARG A 13 30.52 -7.72 -65.40
C ARG A 13 30.93 -7.50 -63.93
N ILE A 14 30.14 -6.71 -63.20
CA ILE A 14 30.00 -6.83 -61.75
C ILE A 14 29.31 -8.18 -61.51
N ALA A 15 30.12 -9.22 -61.30
CA ALA A 15 29.65 -10.40 -60.60
C ALA A 15 30.02 -10.22 -59.13
N SER A 16 29.11 -10.64 -58.26
CA SER A 16 29.28 -10.81 -56.82
C SER A 16 28.80 -9.65 -55.94
N SER A 17 27.50 -9.64 -55.65
CA SER A 17 26.98 -9.10 -54.39
C SER A 17 25.60 -9.67 -53.98
N SER A 18 25.12 -10.75 -54.63
CA SER A 18 23.82 -11.35 -54.29
C SER A 18 23.88 -12.37 -53.14
N ALA A 19 25.07 -12.89 -52.81
CA ALA A 19 25.24 -13.89 -51.77
C ALA A 19 25.42 -13.26 -50.37
N LEU A 20 26.14 -12.14 -50.26
CA LEU A 20 26.41 -11.47 -48.98
C LEU A 20 25.20 -10.71 -48.42
N VAL A 21 24.32 -10.18 -49.28
CA VAL A 21 23.09 -9.49 -48.84
C VAL A 21 22.05 -10.49 -48.30
N ARG A 22 22.04 -11.74 -48.79
CA ARG A 22 21.10 -12.76 -48.29
C ARG A 22 21.47 -13.26 -46.89
N THR A 23 22.75 -13.35 -46.55
CA THR A 23 23.18 -13.82 -45.23
C THR A 23 22.94 -12.80 -44.12
N ALA A 24 23.06 -11.50 -44.41
CA ALA A 24 22.80 -10.43 -43.44
C ALA A 24 21.30 -10.27 -43.13
N VAL A 25 20.43 -10.35 -44.14
CA VAL A 25 18.96 -10.27 -43.97
C VAL A 25 18.41 -11.51 -43.25
N LEU A 26 18.97 -12.70 -43.52
CA LEU A 26 18.63 -13.92 -42.79
C LEU A 26 19.13 -13.91 -41.33
N GLY A 27 20.27 -13.26 -41.05
CA GLY A 27 20.81 -13.09 -39.70
C GLY A 27 19.98 -12.12 -38.85
N GLN A 28 19.56 -10.98 -39.41
CA GLN A 28 18.66 -10.05 -38.72
C GLN A 28 17.24 -10.63 -38.56
N GLY A 29 16.73 -11.35 -39.56
CA GLY A 29 15.44 -12.04 -39.45
C GLY A 29 15.44 -13.15 -38.39
N ARG A 30 16.55 -13.89 -38.25
CA ARG A 30 16.71 -14.89 -37.18
C ARG A 30 16.83 -14.27 -35.79
N LEU A 31 17.60 -13.19 -35.65
CA LEU A 31 17.69 -12.47 -34.38
C LEU A 31 16.33 -11.87 -33.99
N ALA A 32 15.65 -11.17 -34.91
CA ALA A 32 14.32 -10.63 -34.68
C ALA A 32 13.27 -11.71 -34.34
N ALA A 33 13.30 -12.86 -35.03
CA ALA A 33 12.45 -14.00 -34.70
C ALA A 33 12.78 -14.57 -33.30
N THR A 34 14.06 -14.67 -32.94
CA THR A 34 14.47 -15.15 -31.61
C THR A 34 14.04 -14.19 -30.50
N TYR A 35 14.16 -12.87 -30.72
CA TYR A 35 13.67 -11.85 -29.79
C TYR A 35 12.14 -11.87 -29.68
N ALA A 36 11.42 -12.03 -30.80
CA ALA A 36 9.97 -12.15 -30.80
C ALA A 36 9.50 -13.41 -30.05
N THR A 37 10.17 -14.56 -30.24
CA THR A 37 9.88 -15.79 -29.49
C THR A 37 10.19 -15.64 -28.00
N LYS A 38 11.34 -15.04 -27.63
CA LYS A 38 11.67 -14.78 -26.21
C LYS A 38 10.64 -13.87 -25.54
N LYS A 39 10.25 -12.78 -26.23
CA LYS A 39 9.23 -11.85 -25.74
C LYS A 39 7.89 -12.57 -25.53
N ARG A 40 7.47 -13.37 -26.51
CA ARG A 40 6.22 -14.14 -26.43
C ARG A 40 6.22 -15.14 -25.28
N ASN A 41 7.33 -15.85 -25.08
CA ASN A 41 7.47 -16.80 -23.98
C ASN A 41 7.42 -16.07 -22.62
N ALA A 42 8.11 -14.92 -22.49
CA ALA A 42 8.08 -14.12 -21.27
C ALA A 42 6.66 -13.60 -20.96
N GLU A 43 5.91 -13.14 -21.96
CA GLU A 43 4.51 -12.73 -21.79
C GLU A 43 3.61 -13.92 -21.37
N THR A 44 3.83 -15.11 -21.93
CA THR A 44 3.10 -16.33 -21.54
C THR A 44 3.43 -16.77 -20.10
N GLU A 45 4.71 -16.76 -19.71
CA GLU A 45 5.12 -17.11 -18.35
C GLU A 45 4.55 -16.13 -17.32
N LEU A 46 4.58 -14.82 -17.63
CA LEU A 46 4.00 -13.80 -16.77
C LEU A 46 2.47 -13.93 -16.67
N HIS A 47 1.79 -14.24 -17.78
CA HIS A 47 0.36 -14.50 -17.78
C HIS A 47 -0.01 -15.70 -16.88
N SER A 48 0.68 -16.83 -17.04
CA SER A 48 0.43 -18.03 -16.23
C SER A 48 0.73 -17.82 -14.75
N TYR A 49 1.71 -16.97 -14.41
CA TYR A 49 1.96 -16.58 -13.02
C TYR A 49 0.75 -15.86 -12.42
N PHE A 50 0.26 -14.80 -13.07
CA PHE A 50 -0.87 -14.03 -12.55
C PHE A 50 -2.21 -14.77 -12.64
N GLU A 51 -2.38 -15.68 -13.61
CA GLU A 51 -3.53 -16.58 -13.64
C GLU A 51 -3.59 -17.44 -12.36
N LYS A 52 -2.45 -18.01 -11.95
CA LYS A 52 -2.35 -18.75 -10.70
C LYS A 52 -2.57 -17.85 -9.48
N GLU A 53 -2.04 -16.63 -9.50
CA GLU A 53 -2.24 -15.67 -8.40
C GLU A 53 -3.72 -15.34 -8.19
N VAL A 54 -4.47 -15.08 -9.28
CA VAL A 54 -5.93 -14.88 -9.21
C VAL A 54 -6.62 -16.11 -8.64
N GLU A 55 -6.24 -17.32 -9.08
CA GLU A 55 -6.83 -18.55 -8.55
C GLU A 55 -6.60 -18.71 -7.04
N LEU A 56 -5.43 -18.34 -6.53
CA LEU A 56 -5.11 -18.40 -5.11
C LEU A 56 -5.96 -17.39 -4.32
N LEU A 57 -5.99 -16.12 -4.76
CA LEU A 57 -6.80 -15.07 -4.14
C LEU A 57 -8.30 -15.43 -4.14
N ASP A 58 -8.80 -16.00 -5.23
CA ASP A 58 -10.20 -16.42 -5.34
C ASP A 58 -10.52 -17.69 -4.52
N GLN A 59 -9.53 -18.44 -4.03
CA GLN A 59 -9.72 -19.65 -3.21
C GLN A 59 -9.48 -19.43 -1.71
N ASP A 60 -8.93 -18.28 -1.33
CA ASP A 60 -8.66 -17.95 0.06
C ASP A 60 -9.94 -17.60 0.82
N GLU A 61 -10.59 -18.62 1.40
CA GLU A 61 -11.81 -18.45 2.18
C GLU A 61 -11.57 -17.74 3.53
N GLU A 62 -10.34 -17.80 4.05
CA GLU A 62 -9.98 -17.12 5.30
C GLU A 62 -9.88 -15.62 5.06
N ALA A 63 -9.16 -15.19 4.02
CA ALA A 63 -9.09 -13.80 3.60
C ALA A 63 -10.49 -13.23 3.31
N LYS A 64 -11.35 -13.97 2.60
CA LYS A 64 -12.75 -13.54 2.37
C LYS A 64 -13.56 -13.36 3.65
N THR A 65 -13.33 -14.21 4.64
CA THR A 65 -14.04 -14.12 5.93
C THR A 65 -13.56 -12.88 6.68
N GLN A 66 -12.24 -12.64 6.70
CA GLN A 66 -11.63 -11.43 7.26
C GLN A 66 -12.17 -10.15 6.57
N ASP A 67 -12.20 -10.12 5.24
CA ASP A 67 -12.74 -8.99 4.46
C ASP A 67 -14.19 -8.68 4.83
N GLN A 68 -15.02 -9.71 5.03
CA GLN A 68 -16.41 -9.53 5.45
C GLN A 68 -16.51 -8.90 6.84
N GLU A 69 -15.64 -9.28 7.77
CA GLU A 69 -15.60 -8.70 9.10
C GLU A 69 -15.13 -7.24 9.07
N LEU A 70 -14.10 -6.94 8.28
CA LEU A 70 -13.60 -5.57 8.08
C LEU A 70 -14.66 -4.69 7.41
N GLN A 71 -15.32 -5.21 6.37
CA GLN A 71 -16.40 -4.50 5.68
C GLN A 71 -17.55 -4.21 6.64
N LYS A 72 -17.90 -5.17 7.50
CA LYS A 72 -18.92 -4.97 8.54
C LYS A 72 -18.54 -3.87 9.52
N ARG A 73 -17.28 -3.78 9.97
CA ARG A 73 -16.81 -2.70 10.87
C ARG A 73 -17.00 -1.33 10.21
N LEU A 74 -16.59 -1.20 8.95
CA LEU A 74 -16.74 0.02 8.17
C LEU A 74 -18.22 0.39 7.96
N ASP A 75 -19.06 -0.59 7.60
CA ASP A 75 -20.49 -0.40 7.37
C ASP A 75 -21.23 -0.01 8.66
N ASP A 76 -20.90 -0.64 9.79
CA ASP A 76 -21.49 -0.35 11.09
C ASP A 76 -21.16 1.09 11.54
N TRP A 77 -19.91 1.53 11.37
CA TRP A 77 -19.51 2.93 11.60
C TRP A 77 -20.26 3.88 10.66
N ALA A 78 -20.22 3.63 9.36
CA ALA A 78 -20.83 4.49 8.35
C ALA A 78 -22.33 4.65 8.59
N LYS A 79 -23.03 3.55 8.89
CA LYS A 79 -24.46 3.55 9.18
C LYS A 79 -24.78 4.30 10.47
N ARG A 80 -23.99 4.09 11.53
CA ARG A 80 -24.18 4.76 12.83
C ARG A 80 -24.08 6.27 12.73
N PHE A 81 -23.17 6.78 11.91
CA PHE A 81 -22.93 8.22 11.76
C PHE A 81 -23.46 8.82 10.45
N HIS A 82 -24.24 8.04 9.70
CA HIS A 82 -24.89 8.42 8.44
C HIS A 82 -23.93 8.90 7.35
N PHE A 83 -22.75 8.29 7.28
CA PHE A 83 -21.81 8.47 6.17
C PHE A 83 -22.20 7.59 4.99
N ASN A 84 -21.98 8.12 3.79
CA ASN A 84 -21.90 7.36 2.55
C ASN A 84 -20.43 7.19 2.20
N VAL A 85 -19.94 5.95 2.23
CA VAL A 85 -18.55 5.59 1.98
C VAL A 85 -18.38 5.16 0.53
N ASN A 86 -17.36 5.71 -0.13
CA ASN A 86 -16.93 5.32 -1.46
C ASN A 86 -15.44 4.97 -1.43
N MET A 87 -15.12 3.72 -1.74
CA MET A 87 -13.75 3.27 -1.97
C MET A 87 -13.37 3.60 -3.42
N GLY A 88 -12.69 4.72 -3.60
CA GLY A 88 -12.10 5.09 -4.89
C GLY A 88 -10.90 4.19 -5.23
N ALA A 89 -10.23 4.48 -6.35
CA ALA A 89 -9.01 3.75 -6.73
C ALA A 89 -7.75 4.27 -6.02
N THR A 90 -7.81 5.47 -5.45
CA THR A 90 -6.67 6.18 -4.85
C THR A 90 -7.00 6.82 -3.51
N GLU A 91 -8.28 6.88 -3.13
CA GLU A 91 -8.72 7.49 -1.88
C GLU A 91 -10.02 6.82 -1.43
N ILE A 92 -10.18 6.71 -0.11
CA ILE A 92 -11.43 6.31 0.52
C ILE A 92 -12.12 7.59 0.99
N VAL A 93 -13.36 7.82 0.55
CA VAL A 93 -14.09 9.06 0.83
C VAL A 93 -15.44 8.75 1.48
N ALA A 94 -15.63 9.23 2.70
CA ALA A 94 -16.88 9.13 3.42
C ALA A 94 -17.54 10.52 3.51
N THR A 95 -18.79 10.65 3.06
CA THR A 95 -19.50 11.93 3.02
C THR A 95 -20.81 11.90 3.81
N LYS A 96 -21.14 13.00 4.48
CA LYS A 96 -22.46 13.22 5.10
C LYS A 96 -22.86 14.69 5.07
N LYS A 97 -24.15 14.95 5.26
CA LYS A 97 -24.65 16.30 5.57
C LYS A 97 -24.93 16.40 7.06
N ASP A 98 -24.31 17.37 7.72
CA ASP A 98 -24.57 17.67 9.12
C ASP A 98 -25.58 18.83 9.24
N ALA A 99 -26.80 18.49 9.63
CA ALA A 99 -27.89 19.46 9.73
C ALA A 99 -27.71 20.45 10.89
N ALA A 100 -27.07 20.01 11.99
CA ALA A 100 -26.85 20.88 13.15
C ALA A 100 -25.80 21.96 12.85
N LEU A 101 -24.79 21.61 12.07
CA LEU A 101 -23.73 22.53 11.66
C LEU A 101 -24.04 23.27 10.35
N ASN A 102 -25.11 22.91 9.64
CA ASN A 102 -25.39 23.35 8.27
C ASN A 102 -24.15 23.22 7.37
N ALA A 103 -23.55 22.03 7.39
CA ALA A 103 -22.28 21.75 6.75
C ALA A 103 -22.30 20.42 5.98
N ASP A 104 -21.54 20.36 4.90
CA ASP A 104 -21.16 19.10 4.27
C ASP A 104 -19.87 18.62 4.93
N VAL A 105 -19.84 17.36 5.37
CA VAL A 105 -18.67 16.75 6.04
C VAL A 105 -18.13 15.65 5.15
N THR A 106 -16.84 15.73 4.85
CA THR A 106 -16.11 14.71 4.08
C THR A 106 -14.95 14.21 4.91
N VAL A 107 -14.85 12.91 5.13
CA VAL A 107 -13.69 12.25 5.72
C VAL A 107 -12.96 11.53 4.59
N LYS A 108 -11.70 11.88 4.37
CA LYS A 108 -10.81 11.22 3.43
C LYS A 108 -9.83 10.39 4.23
N ILE A 109 -9.74 9.10 3.93
CA ILE A 109 -8.82 8.17 4.59
C ILE A 109 -7.75 7.81 3.57
N ASP A 110 -6.49 7.98 3.97
CA ASP A 110 -5.36 7.51 3.18
C ASP A 110 -5.33 5.98 3.25
N PRO A 111 -5.32 5.28 2.10
CA PRO A 111 -5.23 3.83 2.10
C PRO A 111 -3.87 3.31 2.56
N ASN A 112 -2.83 4.16 2.61
CA ASN A 112 -1.52 3.77 3.09
C ASN A 112 -1.51 3.64 4.62
N ILE A 113 -1.23 2.44 5.10
CA ILE A 113 -0.95 2.19 6.51
C ILE A 113 0.57 2.37 6.67
N GLU A 114 0.99 3.42 7.36
CA GLU A 114 2.40 3.62 7.68
C GLU A 114 2.75 2.69 8.83
N GLU A 115 3.42 1.57 8.56
CA GLU A 115 3.96 0.71 9.61
C GLU A 115 4.78 1.58 10.57
N ALA A 116 4.62 1.36 11.87
CA ALA A 116 5.51 1.98 12.84
C ALA A 116 6.90 1.44 12.51
N ASP A 117 7.72 2.26 11.85
CA ASP A 117 9.11 1.92 11.55
C ASP A 117 9.71 1.31 12.81
N ASN A 118 10.19 0.07 12.69
CA ASN A 118 10.92 -0.65 13.72
C ASN A 118 12.27 0.07 13.98
N TYR A 119 12.24 1.30 14.48
CA TYR A 119 13.38 1.97 15.11
C TYR A 119 13.50 1.43 16.54
N GLY A 120 13.87 0.16 16.64
CA GLY A 120 13.89 -0.52 17.93
C GLY A 120 14.45 -1.94 17.93
N ASP A 121 15.21 -2.37 16.92
CA ASP A 121 16.13 -3.51 17.08
C ASP A 121 17.26 -3.48 16.04
N GLU A 122 18.08 -2.42 16.08
CA GLU A 122 19.46 -2.47 15.59
C GLU A 122 20.41 -2.26 16.79
N GLU A 123 20.27 -3.05 17.86
CA GLU A 123 21.35 -3.22 18.85
C GLU A 123 21.39 -4.68 19.34
N ASP A 124 22.04 -5.53 18.56
CA ASP A 124 23.11 -6.40 19.11
C ASP A 124 23.99 -6.90 17.95
N ALA A 125 24.85 -5.98 17.50
CA ALA A 125 26.12 -6.39 16.95
C ALA A 125 27.08 -6.67 18.12
N GLU A 126 27.75 -7.82 18.01
CA GLU A 126 28.95 -8.24 18.73
C GLU A 126 28.74 -9.03 20.05
N ASP A 127 28.80 -10.36 19.94
CA ASP A 127 29.90 -11.07 20.61
C ASP A 127 30.30 -12.33 19.81
N GLU A 128 31.47 -12.25 19.17
CA GLU A 128 32.29 -13.43 18.90
C GLU A 128 32.87 -13.89 20.24
N GLU A 129 32.63 -15.13 20.66
CA GLU A 129 33.55 -16.10 21.31
C GLU A 129 32.67 -17.33 21.64
N GLY A 130 32.76 -18.45 20.92
CA GLY A 130 33.75 -19.48 21.18
C GLY A 130 33.42 -20.26 22.46
N GLU A 131 32.89 -21.49 22.34
CA GLU A 131 33.33 -22.68 23.12
C GLU A 131 32.42 -23.90 22.89
N GLU A 132 32.93 -24.87 22.13
CA GLU A 132 32.62 -26.29 22.35
C GLU A 132 33.48 -26.79 23.51
N GLY A 133 32.90 -27.41 24.53
CA GLY A 133 33.67 -28.03 25.61
C GLY A 133 32.83 -28.73 26.67
N GLU A 134 32.89 -30.05 26.69
CA GLU A 134 32.22 -30.96 27.61
C GLU A 134 32.73 -30.87 29.07
N ASP A 135 31.81 -31.19 30.00
CA ASP A 135 31.95 -32.18 31.09
C ASP A 135 31.92 -31.71 32.58
N ALA A 136 31.27 -32.59 33.36
CA ALA A 136 31.45 -32.94 34.77
C ALA A 136 30.73 -32.21 35.95
N GLU A 137 29.80 -33.00 36.53
CA GLU A 137 29.60 -33.33 37.97
C GLU A 137 28.96 -32.36 39.00
N GLU A 138 27.70 -32.69 39.34
CA GLU A 138 27.18 -33.12 40.66
C GLU A 138 27.60 -32.38 41.97
N ALA A 139 26.65 -31.74 42.67
CA ALA A 139 26.40 -31.90 44.12
C ALA A 139 25.19 -31.10 44.66
N GLU A 140 24.65 -31.59 45.77
CA GLU A 140 23.29 -31.43 46.34
C GLU A 140 22.91 -30.11 47.09
N LYS A 141 21.58 -29.89 47.15
CA LYS A 141 20.68 -29.43 48.26
C LYS A 141 20.96 -28.15 49.07
N ALA A 142 19.94 -27.28 49.14
CA ALA A 142 19.15 -27.02 50.37
C ALA A 142 17.90 -26.16 50.10
N GLU A 143 16.84 -26.42 50.88
CA GLU A 143 15.50 -25.82 50.88
C GLU A 143 15.45 -24.37 51.40
N GLY A 144 14.40 -23.63 51.03
CA GLY A 144 13.97 -22.42 51.74
C GLY A 144 12.77 -21.73 51.08
N GLU A 145 11.58 -21.92 51.67
CA GLU A 145 10.37 -21.09 51.48
C GLU A 145 10.69 -19.59 51.58
N GLU A 146 10.03 -18.75 50.77
CA GLU A 146 8.98 -17.76 51.13
C GLU A 146 8.56 -17.12 49.79
N GLY A 147 7.32 -17.27 49.34
CA GLY A 147 6.31 -16.25 49.60
C GLY A 147 6.52 -15.05 48.67
N ASP A 148 6.05 -15.13 47.44
CA ASP A 148 5.94 -13.94 46.59
C ASP A 148 4.54 -13.89 45.98
N GLU A 149 3.89 -12.78 46.26
CA GLU A 149 2.52 -12.48 45.88
C GLU A 149 2.52 -12.32 44.36
N GLY A 150 1.86 -13.26 43.67
CA GLY A 150 1.55 -13.11 42.25
C GLY A 150 0.58 -11.95 42.08
N ASP A 151 1.13 -10.73 42.07
CA ASP A 151 0.56 -9.60 41.37
C ASP A 151 0.69 -9.95 39.89
N GLU A 152 -0.36 -10.58 39.36
CA GLU A 152 -0.58 -10.63 37.92
C GLU A 152 -0.76 -9.17 37.51
N GLU A 153 0.35 -8.47 37.25
CA GLU A 153 0.35 -7.32 36.38
C GLU A 153 -0.34 -7.82 35.10
N GLU A 154 -1.60 -7.39 34.92
CA GLU A 154 -2.26 -7.47 33.64
C GLU A 154 -1.28 -6.80 32.67
N GLU A 155 -0.55 -7.61 31.90
CA GLU A 155 0.17 -7.14 30.72
C GLU A 155 -0.88 -6.36 29.92
N GLU A 156 -0.84 -5.03 30.02
CA GLU A 156 -1.49 -4.19 29.03
C GLU A 156 -0.99 -4.73 27.70
N PRO A 157 -1.87 -5.16 26.79
CA PRO A 157 -1.42 -5.77 25.56
C PRO A 157 -0.44 -4.80 24.92
N GLU A 158 0.81 -5.24 24.79
CA GLU A 158 1.84 -4.45 24.12
C GLU A 158 1.19 -3.94 22.83
N ALA A 159 1.29 -2.63 22.60
CA ALA A 159 0.77 -2.01 21.40
C ALA A 159 1.61 -2.52 20.22
N ASP A 160 1.34 -3.76 19.82
CA ASP A 160 1.97 -4.49 18.74
C ASP A 160 1.81 -3.66 17.48
N GLY A 161 2.84 -2.88 17.14
CA GLY A 161 3.11 -2.36 15.79
C GLY A 161 1.92 -1.86 14.99
N PHE A 162 0.92 -1.23 15.62
CA PHE A 162 -0.24 -0.72 14.88
C PHE A 162 0.26 0.45 14.04
N GLY A 163 0.49 0.18 12.75
CA GLY A 163 0.81 1.21 11.77
C GLY A 163 -0.21 2.34 11.82
N SER A 164 0.15 3.53 11.39
CA SER A 164 -0.72 4.69 11.46
C SER A 164 -1.48 4.90 10.16
N VAL A 165 -2.72 5.40 10.27
CA VAL A 165 -3.57 5.76 9.13
C VAL A 165 -3.83 7.26 9.13
N HIS A 166 -3.39 7.92 8.08
CA HIS A 166 -3.66 9.34 7.87
C HIS A 166 -5.10 9.56 7.39
N PHE A 167 -5.71 10.65 7.85
CA PHE A 167 -7.00 11.07 7.37
C PHE A 167 -7.12 12.60 7.34
N THR A 168 -8.08 13.08 6.55
CA THR A 168 -8.48 14.49 6.50
C THR A 168 -9.98 14.60 6.68
N VAL A 169 -10.41 15.46 7.60
CA VAL A 169 -11.82 15.84 7.75
C VAL A 169 -12.01 17.23 7.16
N GLU A 170 -12.80 17.31 6.09
CA GLU A 170 -13.27 18.55 5.50
C GLU A 170 -14.67 18.87 6.05
N VAL A 171 -14.80 20.00 6.75
CA VAL A 171 -16.08 20.56 7.19
C VAL A 171 -16.37 21.81 6.36
N LYS A 172 -17.24 21.65 5.36
CA LYS A 172 -17.61 22.70 4.42
C LYS A 172 -18.89 23.41 4.86
N LYS A 173 -18.75 24.67 5.26
CA LYS A 173 -19.85 25.60 5.54
C LYS A 173 -20.02 26.58 4.36
N PRO A 174 -21.13 27.35 4.28
CA PRO A 174 -21.38 28.24 3.14
C PRO A 174 -20.28 29.27 2.85
N GLU A 175 -19.59 29.76 3.88
CA GLU A 175 -18.62 30.86 3.75
C GLU A 175 -17.16 30.41 3.82
N GLN A 176 -16.91 29.21 4.36
CA GLN A 176 -15.58 28.71 4.62
C GLN A 176 -15.58 27.20 4.79
N THR A 177 -14.40 26.63 4.57
CA THR A 177 -14.11 25.22 4.82
C THR A 177 -13.04 25.12 5.90
N MET A 178 -13.21 24.19 6.82
CA MET A 178 -12.16 23.79 7.76
C MET A 178 -11.64 22.41 7.36
N LEU A 179 -10.33 22.28 7.28
CA LEU A 179 -9.63 21.02 7.06
C LEU A 179 -8.94 20.64 8.37
N LEU A 180 -9.25 19.46 8.89
CA LEU A 180 -8.54 18.87 10.02
C LEU A 180 -7.75 17.68 9.48
N TYR A 181 -6.43 17.80 9.51
CA TYR A 181 -5.53 16.70 9.22
C TYR A 181 -5.28 15.94 10.50
N GLY A 182 -5.40 14.62 10.43
CA GLY A 182 -5.23 13.78 11.58
C GLY A 182 -4.61 12.44 11.24
N VAL A 183 -4.20 11.77 12.31
CA VAL A 183 -3.63 10.43 12.29
C VAL A 183 -4.41 9.58 13.27
N VAL A 184 -4.76 8.39 12.81
CA VAL A 184 -5.16 7.28 13.67
C VAL A 184 -3.89 6.48 13.94
N SER A 185 -3.50 6.34 15.20
CA SER A 185 -2.37 5.51 15.63
C SER A 185 -2.78 4.76 16.89
N GLU A 186 -2.37 3.50 17.00
CA GLU A 186 -2.76 2.61 18.11
C GLU A 186 -4.29 2.57 18.28
N SER A 187 -4.83 3.33 19.24
CA SER A 187 -6.26 3.45 19.55
C SER A 187 -6.77 4.89 19.59
N ALA A 188 -5.98 5.87 19.13
CA ALA A 188 -6.29 7.29 19.31
C ALA A 188 -6.41 8.05 17.99
N VAL A 189 -7.21 9.13 18.03
CA VAL A 189 -7.31 10.13 16.98
C VAL A 189 -6.55 11.38 17.40
N THR A 190 -5.52 11.74 16.65
CA THR A 190 -4.71 12.94 16.89
C THR A 190 -4.85 13.92 15.73
N VAL A 191 -5.07 15.20 16.03
CA VAL A 191 -5.10 16.25 15.01
C VAL A 191 -3.71 16.85 14.88
N THR A 192 -3.13 16.74 13.69
CA THR A 192 -1.77 17.20 13.39
C THR A 192 -1.77 18.62 12.88
N GLU A 193 -2.70 18.97 11.99
CA GLU A 193 -2.81 20.30 11.41
C GLU A 193 -4.29 20.70 11.25
N VAL A 194 -4.56 21.99 11.40
CA VAL A 194 -5.87 22.57 11.07
C VAL A 194 -5.68 23.73 10.10
N ALA A 195 -6.36 23.66 8.95
CA ALA A 195 -6.39 24.72 7.96
C ALA A 195 -7.79 25.29 7.76
N LEU A 196 -7.87 26.58 7.48
CA LEU A 196 -9.10 27.28 7.11
C LEU A 196 -8.97 27.78 5.67
N GLN A 197 -9.99 27.50 4.87
CA GLN A 197 -10.10 27.94 3.49
C GLN A 197 -11.34 28.81 3.31
N ALA A 198 -11.24 29.80 2.42
CA ALA A 198 -12.41 30.53 1.92
C ALA A 198 -13.30 29.61 1.06
N ALA A 199 -14.52 30.05 0.78
CA ALA A 199 -15.45 29.30 -0.07
C ALA A 199 -14.92 29.02 -1.50
N ASP A 200 -13.96 29.80 -1.98
CA ASP A 200 -13.29 29.61 -3.28
C ASP A 200 -12.08 28.66 -3.22
N GLY A 201 -11.80 28.06 -2.05
CA GLY A 201 -10.68 27.16 -1.81
C GLY A 201 -9.36 27.86 -1.45
N THR A 202 -9.33 29.20 -1.41
CA THR A 202 -8.13 29.94 -1.02
C THR A 202 -7.83 29.70 0.46
N GLU A 203 -6.62 29.22 0.77
CA GLU A 203 -6.16 29.08 2.15
C GLU A 203 -6.08 30.45 2.84
N LYS A 204 -6.71 30.55 4.01
CA LYS A 204 -6.66 31.75 4.88
C LYS A 204 -5.60 31.61 5.95
N SER A 205 -5.47 30.41 6.52
CA SER A 205 -4.55 30.12 7.61
C SER A 205 -4.42 28.62 7.80
N ALA A 206 -3.22 28.17 8.18
CA ALA A 206 -2.96 26.83 8.69
C ALA A 206 -2.23 26.94 10.04
N TYR A 207 -2.45 25.96 10.91
CA TYR A 207 -1.80 25.88 12.21
C TYR A 207 -1.44 24.43 12.52
N ASP A 208 -0.19 24.24 12.93
CA ASP A 208 0.32 22.98 13.48
C ASP A 208 -0.32 22.73 14.85
N ALA A 209 -1.34 21.88 14.86
CA ALA A 209 -2.16 21.60 16.03
C ALA A 209 -1.40 20.77 17.07
N GLN A 210 -0.31 20.09 16.72
CA GLN A 210 0.51 19.35 17.67
C GLN A 210 1.15 20.25 18.73
N ARG A 211 1.21 21.56 18.47
CA ARG A 211 1.74 22.56 19.41
C ARG A 211 0.74 23.00 20.47
N LEU A 212 -0.51 22.55 20.37
CA LEU A 212 -1.54 22.81 21.37
C LEU A 212 -1.27 21.97 22.63
N ASP A 213 -1.77 22.46 23.76
CA ASP A 213 -1.81 21.68 24.98
C ASP A 213 -2.89 20.58 24.93
N ASP A 214 -2.88 19.70 25.93
CA ASP A 214 -3.82 18.58 26.02
C ASP A 214 -5.28 19.05 26.01
N GLU A 215 -5.57 20.19 26.63
CA GLU A 215 -6.92 20.76 26.60
C GLU A 215 -7.32 21.17 25.18
N GLY A 216 -6.43 21.82 24.42
CA GLY A 216 -6.66 22.18 23.03
C GLY A 216 -6.89 20.97 22.14
N GLN A 217 -6.05 19.94 22.27
CA GLN A 217 -6.22 18.67 21.55
C GLN A 217 -7.54 17.97 21.90
N GLU A 218 -7.91 17.95 23.18
CA GLU A 218 -9.18 17.38 23.62
C GLU A 218 -10.39 18.13 23.04
N LYS A 219 -10.35 19.46 22.89
CA LYS A 219 -11.44 20.19 22.21
C LYS A 219 -11.59 19.76 20.75
N PHE A 220 -10.49 19.51 20.05
CA PHE A 220 -10.54 19.01 18.67
C PHE A 220 -11.07 17.58 18.60
N ARG A 221 -10.64 16.69 19.50
CA ARG A 221 -11.20 15.33 19.61
C ARG A 221 -12.70 15.35 19.89
N LEU A 222 -13.18 16.20 20.81
CA LEU A 222 -14.61 16.36 21.08
C LEU A 222 -15.36 16.88 19.84
N TYR A 223 -14.78 17.82 19.11
CA TYR A 223 -15.36 18.33 17.87
C TYR A 223 -15.46 17.23 16.80
N LEU A 224 -14.38 16.48 16.56
CA LEU A 224 -14.35 15.34 15.64
C LEU A 224 -15.33 14.23 16.06
N SER A 225 -15.42 13.96 17.37
CA SER A 225 -16.34 12.97 17.92
C SER A 225 -17.80 13.33 17.64
N SER A 226 -18.16 14.63 17.71
CA SER A 226 -19.48 15.12 17.30
C SER A 226 -19.78 14.89 15.82
N LEU A 227 -18.75 14.78 14.98
CA LEU A 227 -18.86 14.45 13.55
C LEU A 227 -18.83 12.93 13.30
N GLY A 228 -18.68 12.09 14.32
CA GLY A 228 -18.56 10.63 14.17
C GLY A 228 -17.14 10.14 13.91
N VAL A 229 -16.13 11.01 14.07
CA VAL A 229 -14.71 10.67 14.04
C VAL A 229 -14.24 10.56 15.50
N ASN A 230 -14.37 9.36 16.06
CA ASN A 230 -14.10 9.04 17.48
C ASN A 230 -13.43 7.66 17.59
N ASP A 231 -13.38 7.08 18.78
CA ASP A 231 -12.75 5.77 19.01
C ASP A 231 -13.33 4.65 18.13
N SER A 232 -14.60 4.72 17.73
CA SER A 232 -15.19 3.75 16.78
C SER A 232 -14.81 3.99 15.31
N PHE A 233 -14.28 5.17 14.99
CA PHE A 233 -13.70 5.46 13.68
C PHE A 233 -12.33 4.80 13.53
N VAL A 234 -11.54 4.66 14.59
CA VAL A 234 -10.21 4.03 14.57
C VAL A 234 -10.22 2.65 13.89
N PRO A 235 -10.99 1.66 14.37
CA PRO A 235 -11.06 0.35 13.71
C PRO A 235 -11.71 0.40 12.33
N ALA A 236 -12.56 1.40 12.05
CA ALA A 236 -13.17 1.57 10.73
C ALA A 236 -12.17 2.15 9.71
N ALA A 237 -11.26 3.01 10.14
CA ALA A 237 -10.21 3.59 9.30
C ALA A 237 -9.21 2.50 8.86
N TYR A 238 -8.74 1.67 9.80
CA TYR A 238 -7.91 0.51 9.48
C TYR A 238 -8.62 -0.49 8.55
N ALA A 239 -9.89 -0.81 8.85
CA ALA A 239 -10.67 -1.69 7.99
C ALA A 239 -10.78 -1.13 6.57
N ALA A 240 -11.00 0.18 6.43
CA ALA A 240 -11.10 0.82 5.12
C ALA A 240 -9.77 0.79 4.36
N ALA A 241 -8.64 1.10 5.02
CA ALA A 241 -7.32 1.07 4.42
C ALA A 241 -6.95 -0.34 3.94
N HIS A 242 -7.15 -1.36 4.79
CA HIS A 242 -6.87 -2.75 4.45
C HIS A 242 -7.74 -3.26 3.29
N LEU A 243 -9.05 -3.04 3.34
CA LEU A 243 -9.96 -3.41 2.24
C LEU A 243 -9.59 -2.71 0.93
N HIS A 244 -9.16 -1.45 0.99
CA HIS A 244 -8.73 -0.73 -0.19
C HIS A 244 -7.46 -1.35 -0.78
N ASP A 245 -6.47 -1.70 0.05
CA ASP A 245 -5.23 -2.34 -0.40
C ASP A 245 -5.49 -3.70 -1.04
N GLU A 246 -6.26 -4.57 -0.37
CA GLU A 246 -6.64 -5.90 -0.90
C GLU A 246 -7.40 -5.80 -2.23
N HIS A 247 -8.40 -4.91 -2.31
CA HIS A 247 -9.12 -4.66 -3.56
C HIS A 247 -8.21 -4.09 -4.66
N ALA A 248 -7.27 -3.22 -4.31
CA ALA A 248 -6.32 -2.64 -5.25
C ALA A 248 -5.33 -3.69 -5.77
N TYR A 249 -4.81 -4.55 -4.89
CA TYR A 249 -3.92 -5.65 -5.24
C TYR A 249 -4.61 -6.65 -6.15
N HIS A 250 -5.79 -7.13 -5.76
CA HIS A 250 -6.56 -8.09 -6.56
C HIS A 250 -6.90 -7.51 -7.94
N LYS A 251 -7.31 -6.23 -8.01
CA LYS A 251 -7.54 -5.55 -9.27
C LYS A 251 -6.27 -5.43 -10.11
N TRP A 252 -5.15 -5.05 -9.50
CA TRP A 252 -3.86 -4.91 -10.18
C TRP A 252 -3.40 -6.24 -10.78
N VAL A 253 -3.48 -7.33 -10.02
CA VAL A 253 -3.19 -8.70 -10.49
C VAL A 253 -4.04 -9.04 -11.73
N LYS A 254 -5.35 -8.75 -11.68
CA LYS A 254 -6.27 -8.97 -12.81
C LYS A 254 -5.94 -8.10 -14.02
N ASP A 255 -5.58 -6.84 -13.82
CA ASP A 255 -5.21 -5.90 -14.89
C ASP A 255 -3.89 -6.33 -15.58
N VAL A 256 -2.90 -6.79 -14.82
CA VAL A 256 -1.64 -7.32 -15.39
C VAL A 256 -1.86 -8.64 -16.12
N MET A 257 -2.68 -9.54 -15.58
CA MET A 257 -3.10 -10.76 -16.28
C MET A 257 -3.79 -10.45 -17.61
N ALA A 258 -4.71 -9.48 -17.62
CA ALA A 258 -5.41 -9.05 -18.82
C ALA A 258 -4.45 -8.42 -19.84
N PHE A 259 -3.47 -7.64 -19.39
CA PHE A 259 -2.45 -7.03 -20.24
C PHE A 259 -1.54 -8.06 -20.93
N THR A 260 -1.23 -9.15 -20.24
CA THR A 260 -0.33 -10.22 -20.74
C THR A 260 -1.03 -11.27 -21.59
N LYS A 261 -2.37 -11.19 -21.70
CA LYS A 261 -3.18 -12.11 -22.50
C LYS A 261 -2.95 -11.88 -24.00
N GLN A 262 -2.50 -12.92 -24.70
CA GLN A 262 -2.26 -12.91 -26.17
C GLN A 262 -3.55 -13.00 -26.99
#